data_AF-A0A3A6N1B4-F1
#
_entry.id   AF-A0A3A6N1B4-F1
#
_cell.length_a   1.000
_cell.length_b   1.000
_cell.length_c   1.000
_cell.angle_alpha   90.00
_cell.angle_beta   90.00
_cell.angle_gamma   90.00
#
_symmetry.space_group_name_H-M   'P 1'
#
loop_
_entity.id
_entity.type
_entity.pdbx_description
1 polymer ?
#
loop_
_entity_poly.entity_id
_entity_poly.type
_entity_poly.pdbx_seq_one_letter_code
_entity_poly.pdbx_strand_id
1 'polypeptide(L)' 'MRCKHYKVEDAASGYCRAESALNADVNAKKVMVHHDHACQQWIDCGQNYYIRLGWLKARQNKQTADLRQ' A
#
# COMPACT_ATOMS: atom_id res chain seq x y z
N MET A 1 4.67 -0.56 7.54
CA MET A 1 5.21 -1.56 6.59
C MET A 1 6.04 -0.83 5.54
N ARG A 2 7.38 -0.83 5.62
CA ARG A 2 8.28 -0.15 4.64
C ARG A 2 8.71 -1.03 3.47
N CYS A 3 7.96 -2.10 3.19
CA CYS A 3 8.38 -3.07 2.18
C CYS A 3 8.29 -2.49 0.76
N LYS A 4 9.27 -2.78 -0.09
CA LYS A 4 9.27 -2.45 -1.52
C LYS A 4 8.08 -3.07 -2.27
N HIS A 5 7.67 -4.26 -1.86
CA HIS A 5 6.53 -4.99 -2.46
C HIS A 5 5.17 -4.53 -1.94
N TYR A 6 5.15 -3.72 -0.88
CA TYR A 6 3.91 -3.14 -0.37
C TYR A 6 3.45 -2.01 -1.30
N LYS A 7 2.22 -2.13 -1.76
CA LYS A 7 1.54 -1.06 -2.46
C LYS A 7 0.43 -0.52 -1.57
N VAL A 8 0.66 0.68 -1.06
CA VAL A 8 -0.32 1.43 -0.25
C VAL A 8 -1.51 1.78 -1.14
N GLU A 9 -2.71 1.46 -0.70
CA GLU A 9 -3.97 1.82 -1.37
C GLU A 9 -4.66 2.94 -0.61
N ASP A 10 -4.67 2.85 0.72
CA ASP A 10 -5.18 3.88 1.62
C ASP A 10 -4.25 4.10 2.82
N ALA A 11 -4.64 4.95 3.77
CA ALA A 11 -3.81 5.32 4.91
C ALA A 11 -3.56 4.17 5.92
N ALA A 12 -4.39 3.12 5.90
CA ALA A 12 -4.39 2.02 6.86
C ALA A 12 -4.08 0.65 6.21
N SER A 13 -4.27 0.53 4.90
CA SER A 13 -4.26 -0.74 4.18
C SER A 13 -3.64 -0.63 2.78
N GLY A 14 -3.20 -1.77 2.28
CA GLY A 14 -2.62 -1.93 0.96
C GLY A 14 -2.47 -3.40 0.65
N TYR A 15 -1.74 -3.73 -0.42
CA TYR A 15 -1.56 -5.12 -0.85
C TYR A 15 -0.09 -5.47 -1.09
N CYS A 16 0.25 -6.75 -0.86
CA CYS A 16 1.58 -7.29 -1.11
C CYS A 16 1.68 -7.85 -2.53
N ARG A 17 2.56 -7.27 -3.36
CA ARG A 17 2.78 -7.75 -4.74
C ARG A 17 3.51 -9.09 -4.82
N ALA A 18 4.36 -9.39 -3.85
CA ALA A 18 5.10 -10.66 -3.78
C ALA A 18 4.13 -11.85 -3.61
N GLU A 19 3.21 -11.75 -2.65
CA GLU A 19 2.19 -12.77 -2.42
C GLU A 19 1.16 -12.81 -3.55
N SER A 20 0.78 -11.66 -4.10
CA SER A 20 -0.13 -11.61 -5.26
C SER A 20 0.47 -12.27 -6.51
N ALA A 21 1.79 -12.21 -6.70
CA ALA A 21 2.47 -12.83 -7.84
C ALA A 21 2.59 -14.35 -7.70
N LEU A 22 2.71 -14.87 -6.47
CA LEU A 22 2.73 -16.31 -6.19
C LEU A 22 1.39 -16.98 -6.53
N ASN A 23 0.28 -16.25 -6.41
CA ASN A 23 -1.05 -16.79 -6.65
C ASN A 23 -1.45 -16.85 -8.14
N ALA A 24 -0.58 -16.43 -9.07
CA ALA A 24 -0.64 -16.57 -10.54
C ALA A 24 -1.95 -16.18 -11.27
N ASP A 25 -2.97 -15.74 -10.55
CA ASP A 25 -4.27 -15.39 -11.10
C ASP A 25 -4.38 -13.87 -11.14
N VAL A 26 -4.39 -13.32 -12.35
CA VAL A 26 -4.52 -11.90 -12.65
C VAL A 26 -5.83 -11.32 -12.10
N ASN A 27 -6.82 -12.18 -11.84
CA ASN A 27 -8.12 -11.83 -11.26
C ASN A 27 -8.27 -12.24 -9.79
N ALA A 28 -7.29 -12.92 -9.19
CA ALA A 28 -7.35 -13.24 -7.77
C ALA A 28 -7.34 -11.94 -6.97
N LYS A 29 -8.28 -11.85 -6.02
CA LYS A 29 -8.37 -10.73 -5.09
C LYS A 29 -7.00 -10.51 -4.46
N LYS A 30 -6.39 -9.35 -4.75
CA LYS A 30 -5.11 -8.94 -4.16
C LYS A 30 -5.25 -9.07 -2.65
N VAL A 31 -4.38 -9.86 -2.03
CA VAL A 31 -4.42 -10.06 -0.59
C VAL A 31 -4.12 -8.72 0.07
N MET A 32 -5.13 -8.18 0.75
CA MET A 32 -4.99 -6.98 1.55
C MET A 32 -4.16 -7.32 2.77
N VAL A 33 -3.11 -6.53 2.99
CA VAL A 33 -2.19 -6.71 4.11
C VAL A 33 -2.15 -5.42 4.93
N HIS A 34 -2.16 -5.60 6.24
CA HIS A 34 -2.04 -4.49 7.19
C HIS A 34 -0.61 -3.93 7.20
N HIS A 35 -0.47 -2.74 7.78
CA HIS A 35 0.79 -2.02 7.84
C HIS A 35 1.85 -2.67 8.76
N ASP A 36 1.51 -3.73 9.49
CA ASP A 36 2.39 -4.54 10.32
C ASP A 36 2.77 -5.87 9.66
N HIS A 37 2.23 -6.18 8.47
CA HIS A 37 2.51 -7.42 7.75
C HIS A 37 4.00 -7.55 7.41
N ALA A 38 4.56 -8.71 7.74
CA ALA A 38 5.93 -9.11 7.42
C ALA A 38 5.90 -10.52 6.81
N CYS A 39 6.67 -10.72 5.74
CA CYS A 39 6.80 -12.01 5.06
C CYS A 39 8.27 -12.27 4.70
N GLN A 40 8.58 -13.49 4.26
CA GLN A 40 9.96 -13.86 3.89
C GLN A 40 10.51 -13.08 2.69
N GLN A 41 9.65 -12.48 1.86
CA GLN A 41 10.04 -11.62 0.74
C GLN A 41 10.08 -10.14 1.11
N TRP A 42 10.17 -9.82 2.41
CA TRP A 42 10.23 -8.43 2.87
C TRP A 42 11.57 -7.79 2.48
N ILE A 43 11.49 -6.64 1.80
CA ILE A 43 12.64 -5.83 1.38
C ILE A 43 12.39 -4.39 1.79
N ASP A 44 13.24 -3.80 2.64
CA ASP A 44 13.09 -2.39 3.03
C ASP A 44 13.28 -1.47 1.80
N CYS A 45 12.38 -0.50 1.62
CA CYS A 45 12.53 0.56 0.60
C CYS A 45 12.81 1.94 1.22
N GLY A 46 13.03 1.99 2.54
CA GLY A 46 13.43 3.19 3.26
C GLY A 46 12.43 4.35 3.12
N GLN A 47 12.95 5.52 2.78
CA GLN A 47 12.17 6.76 2.66
C GLN A 47 11.10 6.72 1.55
N ASN A 48 11.29 5.89 0.53
CA ASN A 48 10.34 5.76 -0.58
C ASN A 48 8.94 5.32 -0.14
N TYR A 49 8.83 4.63 1.00
CA TYR A 49 7.54 4.31 1.60
C TYR A 49 6.83 5.58 2.11
N TYR A 50 7.52 6.38 2.93
CA TYR A 50 6.93 7.56 3.56
C TYR A 50 6.56 8.64 2.55
N ILE A 51 7.35 8.78 1.48
CA ILE A 51 7.00 9.64 0.35
C ILE A 51 5.65 9.20 -0.20
N ARG A 52 5.50 7.95 -0.66
CA ARG A 52 4.24 7.41 -1.22
C ARG A 52 3.04 7.60 -0.29
N LEU A 53 3.23 7.35 1.02
CA LEU A 53 2.19 7.56 2.03
C LEU A 53 1.77 9.04 2.14
N GLY A 54 2.73 9.96 2.10
CA GLY A 54 2.47 11.40 2.11
C GLY A 54 1.60 11.86 0.94
N TRP A 55 1.90 11.39 -0.28
CA TRP A 55 1.09 11.69 -1.48
C TRP A 55 -0.37 11.20 -1.33
N LEU A 56 -0.57 10.01 -0.78
CA LEU A 56 -1.92 9.46 -0.56
C LEU A 56 -2.71 10.27 0.47
N LYS A 57 -2.09 10.62 1.61
CA LYS A 57 -2.72 11.47 2.63
C LYS A 57 -3.08 12.85 2.07
N ALA A 58 -2.17 13.47 1.32
CA ALA A 58 -2.44 14.76 0.68
C ALA A 58 -3.61 14.69 -0.31
N ARG A 59 -3.70 13.60 -1.09
CA ARG A 59 -4.81 13.35 -2.01
C ARG A 59 -6.14 13.15 -1.28
N GLN A 60 -6.17 12.37 -0.20
CA GLN A 60 -7.37 12.18 0.63
C GLN A 60 -7.83 13.50 1.26
N ASN A 61 -6.90 14.31 1.77
CA ASN A 61 -7.24 15.61 2.36
C ASN A 61 -7.86 16.56 1.32
N LYS A 62 -7.34 16.58 0.08
CA LYS A 62 -7.93 17.37 -1.01
C LYS A 62 -9.34 16.90 -1.37
N GLN A 63 -9.53 15.58 -1.57
CA GLN A 63 -10.87 15.03 -1.84
C GLN A 63 -11.87 15.34 -0.71
N THR A 64 -11.44 15.28 0.54
CA THR A 64 -12.28 15.61 1.70
C THR A 64 -12.62 17.10 1.76
N ALA A 65 -11.70 17.97 1.31
CA ALA A 65 -11.94 19.42 1.26
C ALA A 65 -12.94 19.78 0.14
N ASP A 66 -12.83 19.16 -1.04
CA ASP A 66 -13.73 19.39 -2.17
C ASP A 66 -15.16 18.90 -1.88
N LEU A 67 -15.33 17.82 -1.10
CA LEU A 67 -16.64 17.31 -0.67
C LEU A 67 -17.36 18.18 0.37
N ARG A 68 -16.69 19.18 0.95
CA ARG A 68 -17.23 20.07 1.99
C ARG A 68 -17.61 21.46 1.46
N GLN A 69 -17.44 21.72 0.15
CA GLN A 69 -17.87 22.94 -0.53
C GLN A 69 -19.22 22.74 -1.21
#